data_AF-A0A1U8MGD6-F1
#
_entry.id   AF-A0A1U8MGD6-F1
#
_cell.length_a   1.000
_cell.length_b   1.000
_cell.length_c   1.000
_cell.angle_alpha   90.00
_cell.angle_beta   90.00
_cell.angle_gamma   90.00
#
_symmetry.space_group_name_H-M   'P 1'
#
loop_
_entity.id
_entity.type
_entity.pdbx_description
1 polymer ?
#
loop_
_entity_poly.entity_id
_entity_poly.type
_entity_poly.pdbx_seq_one_letter_code
_entity_poly.pdbx_strand_id
1 'polypeptide(L)'
;MTARTSSNSRTRVGKYELGRTLGEGTFAKVKFARNVETQENVAIKILDKEKVLKHKMISQIKREISTMKLIKHPNVIRMFEVMASKTKIYIVLEFVTGGELFDNIARRGRLKEDDARTYFHQLINAVDYCHSRGVYHRDLKPENLLLDANGVLKVSDFGLSALPQQVRADGLLYTACGTPNYVAPEVIKSKGYDGAKADVWSCGVILFVLMAGYLPFDDTNLVALYNLIFKANFNCPPWFSSSAKKLIKRILDPNPLTRITIAEILENEWFKKGYKPPKFEEADVTLVDVDSIFNESGGSPNLVVERREERPAAPAMMNAFQLISTSQGLDLSCLFEKQMGLVKRETRFTSKSPANEIVSKIEEAALPLGFDVKKTNNKIKLLGEKPGRKGHLAVTTEILQVAPSVCMVELRKSGGDTLEFHKFYNNISAGLKDIVWKTTEEGKPEEKKDGASGQFSRANFCYRLLKRNIFLIFRWL
;
A
#
# COMPACT_ATOMS: atom_id res chain seq x y z
N MET A 1 9.24 23.46 -54.99
CA MET A 1 8.44 22.52 -54.17
C MET A 1 9.19 22.25 -52.87
N THR A 2 8.91 23.02 -51.81
CA THR A 2 9.46 22.78 -50.48
C THR A 2 8.56 21.77 -49.76
N ALA A 3 9.10 20.57 -49.51
CA ALA A 3 8.43 19.53 -48.75
C ALA A 3 8.15 20.03 -47.33
N ARG A 4 6.87 20.25 -47.01
CA ARG A 4 6.41 20.41 -45.62
C ARG A 4 6.61 19.07 -44.91
N THR A 5 7.70 18.94 -44.17
CA THR A 5 7.82 17.92 -43.13
C THR A 5 6.74 18.20 -42.09
N SER A 6 5.70 17.36 -42.03
CA SER A 6 4.73 17.39 -40.94
C SER A 6 5.47 17.10 -39.64
N SER A 7 5.64 18.12 -38.80
CA SER A 7 6.08 17.93 -37.43
C SER A 7 5.01 17.12 -36.71
N ASN A 8 5.17 15.80 -36.62
CA ASN A 8 4.34 14.95 -35.77
C ASN A 8 4.42 15.52 -34.35
N SER A 9 3.37 16.23 -33.92
CA SER A 9 3.31 16.83 -32.59
C SER A 9 3.31 15.70 -31.56
N ARG A 10 4.47 15.42 -30.98
CA ARG A 10 4.58 14.40 -29.93
C ARG A 10 3.91 14.92 -28.67
N THR A 11 2.92 14.19 -28.17
CA THR A 11 2.20 14.53 -26.93
C THR A 11 3.15 14.45 -25.75
N ARG A 12 3.17 15.49 -24.90
CA ARG A 12 4.01 15.54 -23.69
C ARG A 12 3.16 15.65 -22.43
N VAL A 13 3.62 15.05 -21.35
CA VAL A 13 3.07 15.18 -20.01
C VAL A 13 4.22 15.45 -19.05
N GLY A 14 4.29 16.67 -18.50
CA GLY A 14 5.47 17.13 -17.76
C GLY A 14 6.73 17.01 -18.62
N LYS A 15 7.76 16.36 -18.08
CA LYS A 15 9.04 16.08 -18.76
C LYS A 15 9.04 14.81 -19.63
N TYR A 16 7.89 14.19 -19.85
CA TYR A 16 7.79 12.92 -20.56
C TYR A 16 7.17 13.09 -21.94
N GLU A 17 7.91 12.66 -22.97
CA GLU A 17 7.43 12.55 -24.33
C GLU A 17 6.74 11.20 -24.51
N LEU A 18 5.42 11.20 -24.73
CA LEU A 18 4.63 9.98 -24.90
C LEU A 18 4.86 9.38 -26.29
N GLY A 19 5.08 8.07 -26.31
CA GLY A 19 5.18 7.26 -27.51
C GLY A 19 4.01 6.28 -27.66
N ARG A 20 4.33 5.10 -28.17
CA ARG A 20 3.36 4.03 -28.47
C ARG A 20 2.64 3.51 -27.22
N THR A 21 1.43 3.01 -27.39
CA THR A 21 0.72 2.25 -26.35
C THR A 21 1.42 0.91 -26.13
N LEU A 22 1.67 0.56 -24.86
CA LEU A 22 2.23 -0.72 -24.43
C LEU A 22 1.13 -1.69 -24.02
N GLY A 23 0.03 -1.18 -23.46
CA GLY A 23 -1.13 -1.95 -23.05
C GLY A 23 -2.36 -1.07 -22.83
N GLU A 24 -3.54 -1.64 -23.01
CA GLU A 24 -4.81 -0.94 -22.83
C GLU A 24 -5.79 -1.84 -22.08
N GLY A 25 -6.29 -1.34 -20.95
CA GLY A 25 -7.33 -1.99 -20.15
C GLY A 25 -8.51 -1.07 -19.90
N THR A 26 -9.57 -1.60 -19.29
CA THR A 26 -10.86 -0.92 -19.08
C THR A 26 -10.76 0.42 -18.33
N PHE A 27 -9.78 0.53 -17.43
CA PHE A 27 -9.62 1.67 -16.51
C PHE A 27 -8.28 2.40 -16.67
N ALA A 28 -7.33 1.84 -17.44
CA ALA A 28 -6.00 2.39 -17.58
C ALA A 28 -5.41 2.13 -18.96
N LYS A 29 -4.67 3.11 -19.48
CA LYS A 29 -3.85 2.98 -20.69
C LYS A 29 -2.38 3.12 -20.32
N VAL A 30 -1.56 2.16 -20.72
CA VAL A 30 -0.12 2.18 -20.48
C VAL A 30 0.57 2.60 -21.77
N LYS A 31 1.38 3.66 -21.71
CA LYS A 31 2.16 4.15 -22.84
C LYS A 31 3.65 4.10 -22.55
N PHE A 32 4.44 3.80 -23.57
CA PHE A 32 5.86 4.08 -23.56
C PHE A 32 6.07 5.59 -23.53
N ALA A 33 7.05 6.07 -22.80
CA ALA A 33 7.48 7.46 -22.84
C ALA A 33 8.99 7.58 -22.63
N ARG A 34 9.53 8.73 -23.02
CA ARG A 34 10.95 9.08 -22.81
C ARG A 34 11.01 10.34 -21.94
N ASN A 35 11.77 10.28 -20.86
CA ASN A 35 12.11 11.46 -20.09
C ASN A 35 13.02 12.35 -20.95
N VAL A 36 12.60 13.58 -21.27
CA VAL A 36 13.35 14.46 -22.17
C VAL A 36 14.58 15.10 -21.51
N GLU A 37 14.69 15.04 -20.18
CA GLU A 37 15.83 15.54 -19.41
C GLU A 37 16.92 14.47 -19.32
N THR A 38 16.54 13.25 -18.88
CA THR A 38 17.50 12.15 -18.63
C THR A 38 17.69 11.21 -19.82
N GLN A 39 16.83 11.31 -20.85
CA GLN A 39 16.73 10.36 -21.96
C GLN A 39 16.32 8.93 -21.55
N GLU A 40 15.93 8.73 -20.28
CA GLU A 40 15.51 7.43 -19.77
C GLU A 40 14.13 7.03 -20.31
N ASN A 41 13.99 5.75 -20.67
CA ASN A 41 12.73 5.19 -21.12
C ASN A 41 11.87 4.76 -19.92
N VAL A 42 10.59 5.11 -19.96
CA VAL A 42 9.63 4.84 -18.87
C VAL A 42 8.30 4.31 -19.42
N ALA A 43 7.52 3.66 -18.55
CA ALA A 43 6.13 3.31 -18.81
C ALA A 43 5.23 4.27 -18.04
N ILE A 44 4.23 4.87 -18.69
CA ILE A 44 3.27 5.76 -18.04
C ILE A 44 1.90 5.11 -18.07
N LYS A 45 1.38 4.76 -16.88
CA LYS A 45 0.02 4.27 -16.68
C LYS A 45 -0.91 5.46 -16.45
N ILE A 46 -1.86 5.64 -17.37
CA ILE A 46 -2.79 6.77 -17.43
C ILE A 46 -4.15 6.28 -16.96
N LEU A 47 -4.66 6.87 -15.88
CA LEU A 47 -5.95 6.56 -15.27
C LEU A 47 -6.91 7.73 -15.38
N ASP A 48 -8.20 7.43 -15.45
CA ASP A 48 -9.26 8.44 -15.48
C ASP A 48 -9.70 8.83 -14.07
N LYS A 49 -9.63 10.13 -13.72
CA LYS A 49 -10.02 10.63 -12.41
C LYS A 49 -11.50 10.41 -12.14
N GLU A 50 -12.39 10.64 -13.10
CA GLU A 50 -13.83 10.47 -12.86
C GLU A 50 -14.17 9.01 -12.54
N LYS A 51 -13.53 8.07 -13.25
CA LYS A 51 -13.68 6.64 -12.95
C LYS A 51 -13.17 6.30 -11.55
N VAL A 52 -12.07 6.90 -11.10
CA VAL A 52 -11.52 6.69 -9.75
C VAL A 52 -12.41 7.31 -8.65
N LEU A 53 -12.90 8.54 -8.87
CA LEU A 53 -13.71 9.31 -7.91
C LEU A 53 -15.07 8.64 -7.64
N LYS A 54 -15.71 8.07 -8.67
CA LYS A 54 -17.02 7.40 -8.57
C LYS A 54 -17.06 6.25 -7.57
N HIS A 55 -15.92 5.62 -7.28
CA HIS A 55 -15.85 4.46 -6.37
C HIS A 55 -15.46 4.80 -4.93
N LYS A 56 -15.33 6.09 -4.56
CA LYS A 56 -14.97 6.53 -3.19
C LYS A 56 -13.64 5.95 -2.64
N MET A 57 -12.75 5.45 -3.50
CA MET A 57 -11.51 4.76 -3.09
C MET A 57 -10.27 5.67 -3.05
N ILE A 58 -10.46 6.99 -3.14
CA ILE A 58 -9.37 7.97 -3.28
C ILE A 58 -8.36 7.88 -2.14
N SER A 59 -8.83 7.77 -0.89
CA SER A 59 -7.97 7.68 0.29
C SER A 59 -7.10 6.42 0.27
N GLN A 60 -7.66 5.30 -0.19
CA GLN A 60 -6.94 4.03 -0.30
C GLN A 60 -5.89 4.09 -1.42
N ILE A 61 -6.26 4.63 -2.59
CA ILE A 61 -5.35 4.79 -3.73
C ILE A 61 -4.21 5.74 -3.38
N LYS A 62 -4.49 6.87 -2.71
CA LYS A 62 -3.47 7.79 -2.19
C LYS A 62 -2.48 7.05 -1.30
N ARG A 63 -2.98 6.26 -0.34
CA ARG A 63 -2.14 5.52 0.61
C ARG A 63 -1.27 4.50 -0.10
N GLU A 64 -1.86 3.71 -1.00
CA GLU A 64 -1.12 2.67 -1.73
C GLU A 64 -0.09 3.31 -2.69
N ILE A 65 -0.43 4.35 -3.44
CA ILE A 65 0.51 5.12 -4.28
C ILE A 65 1.65 5.72 -3.44
N SER A 66 1.34 6.31 -2.28
CA SER A 66 2.36 6.93 -1.41
C SER A 66 3.37 5.89 -0.94
N THR A 67 2.90 4.72 -0.51
CA THR A 67 3.79 3.63 -0.08
C THR A 67 4.54 3.03 -1.27
N MET A 68 3.89 2.90 -2.43
CA MET A 68 4.52 2.39 -3.66
C MET A 68 5.68 3.26 -4.15
N LYS A 69 5.59 4.59 -4.00
CA LYS A 69 6.71 5.50 -4.30
C LYS A 69 7.96 5.23 -3.44
N LEU A 70 7.78 4.62 -2.26
CA LEU A 70 8.87 4.25 -1.35
C LEU A 70 9.39 2.83 -1.59
N ILE A 71 8.68 2.02 -2.37
CA ILE A 71 9.09 0.65 -2.66
C ILE A 71 10.25 0.68 -3.65
N LYS A 72 11.41 0.23 -3.17
CA LYS A 72 12.62 -0.03 -3.95
C LYS A 72 13.00 -1.49 -3.72
N HIS A 73 12.68 -2.33 -4.70
CA HIS A 73 12.98 -3.76 -4.64
C HIS A 73 13.41 -4.24 -6.02
N PRO A 74 14.47 -5.06 -6.15
CA PRO A 74 14.97 -5.50 -7.46
C PRO A 74 13.90 -6.22 -8.29
N ASN A 75 12.98 -6.94 -7.63
CA ASN A 75 11.89 -7.68 -8.28
C ASN A 75 10.52 -6.99 -8.27
N VAL A 76 10.44 -5.70 -7.96
CA VAL A 76 9.19 -4.91 -8.08
C VAL A 76 9.44 -3.76 -9.04
N ILE A 77 8.50 -3.51 -9.95
CA ILE A 77 8.55 -2.36 -10.86
C ILE A 77 8.61 -1.07 -10.03
N ARG A 78 9.66 -0.29 -10.24
CA ARG A 78 9.84 0.97 -9.52
C ARG A 78 8.83 2.01 -10.01
N MET A 79 8.17 2.67 -9.06
CA MET A 79 7.40 3.88 -9.33
C MET A 79 8.33 5.09 -9.17
N PHE A 80 8.50 5.85 -10.25
CA PHE A 80 9.34 7.05 -10.23
C PHE A 80 8.58 8.24 -9.67
N GLU A 81 7.40 8.51 -10.21
CA GLU A 81 6.57 9.63 -9.78
C GLU A 81 5.11 9.44 -10.19
N VAL A 82 4.25 10.27 -9.60
CA VAL A 82 2.84 10.38 -9.99
C VAL A 82 2.54 11.84 -10.28
N MET A 83 1.94 12.07 -11.44
CA MET A 83 1.49 13.37 -11.90
C MET A 83 -0.02 13.32 -12.09
N ALA A 84 -0.69 14.48 -12.06
CA ALA A 84 -2.11 14.53 -12.32
C ALA A 84 -2.51 15.77 -13.12
N SER A 85 -3.51 15.61 -13.98
CA SER A 85 -4.22 16.71 -14.64
C SER A 85 -5.62 16.87 -14.05
N LYS A 86 -6.48 17.72 -14.63
CA LYS A 86 -7.88 17.85 -14.19
C LYS A 86 -8.67 16.54 -14.34
N THR A 87 -8.36 15.74 -15.37
CA THR A 87 -9.16 14.56 -15.73
C THR A 87 -8.40 13.25 -15.61
N LYS A 88 -7.06 13.26 -15.51
CA LYS A 88 -6.23 12.06 -15.52
C LYS A 88 -5.22 12.01 -14.38
N ILE A 89 -4.83 10.79 -14.01
CA ILE A 89 -3.68 10.49 -13.14
C ILE A 89 -2.65 9.76 -14.01
N TYR A 90 -1.39 10.16 -13.94
CA TYR A 90 -0.28 9.59 -14.70
C TYR A 90 0.72 9.01 -13.70
N ILE A 91 0.88 7.69 -13.72
CA ILE A 91 1.84 6.98 -12.87
C ILE A 91 3.03 6.61 -13.73
N VAL A 92 4.20 7.16 -13.41
CA VAL A 92 5.45 6.91 -14.13
C VAL A 92 6.18 5.74 -13.48
N LEU A 93 6.44 4.71 -14.28
CA LEU A 93 6.97 3.42 -13.86
C LEU A 93 8.25 3.09 -14.64
N GLU A 94 9.09 2.25 -14.03
CA GLU A 94 10.20 1.56 -14.70
C GLU A 94 9.71 0.84 -15.96
N PHE A 95 10.39 1.07 -17.08
CA PHE A 95 10.13 0.35 -18.32
C PHE A 95 11.03 -0.87 -18.42
N VAL A 96 10.42 -2.05 -18.49
CA VAL A 96 11.13 -3.33 -18.64
C VAL A 96 10.96 -3.88 -20.04
N THR A 97 12.03 -4.47 -20.58
CA THR A 97 12.11 -4.88 -22.00
C THR A 97 12.05 -6.38 -22.22
N GLY A 98 12.10 -7.21 -21.18
CA GLY A 98 12.10 -8.67 -21.28
C GLY A 98 10.72 -9.29 -21.55
N GLY A 99 9.66 -8.47 -21.54
CA GLY A 99 8.29 -8.93 -21.79
C GLY A 99 7.71 -9.71 -20.61
N GLU A 100 6.62 -10.44 -20.85
CA GLU A 100 5.95 -11.24 -19.83
C GLU A 100 6.71 -12.54 -19.58
N LEU A 101 6.79 -12.95 -18.30
CA LEU A 101 7.43 -14.20 -17.90
C LEU A 101 6.81 -15.40 -18.62
N PHE A 102 5.48 -15.43 -18.70
CA PHE A 102 4.75 -16.56 -19.28
C PHE A 102 4.91 -16.67 -20.78
N ASP A 103 5.06 -15.57 -21.52
CA ASP A 103 5.37 -15.62 -22.96
C ASP A 103 6.76 -16.24 -23.22
N ASN A 104 7.72 -15.92 -22.36
CA ASN A 104 9.07 -16.49 -22.42
C ASN A 104 9.07 -17.98 -22.07
N ILE A 105 8.14 -18.43 -21.21
CA ILE A 105 7.99 -19.83 -20.81
C ILE A 105 7.12 -20.63 -21.77
N ALA A 106 6.10 -20.02 -22.38
CA ALA A 106 5.15 -20.69 -23.28
C ALA A 106 5.88 -21.38 -24.45
N ARG A 107 6.98 -20.78 -24.93
CA ARG A 107 7.87 -21.39 -25.95
C ARG A 107 8.58 -22.66 -25.48
N ARG A 108 8.72 -22.85 -24.17
CA ARG A 108 9.39 -23.99 -23.50
C ARG A 108 8.39 -24.97 -22.86
N GLY A 109 7.09 -24.63 -22.81
CA GLY A 109 6.04 -25.40 -22.15
C GLY A 109 6.06 -25.29 -20.63
N ARG A 110 7.09 -25.81 -19.96
CA ARG A 110 7.26 -25.77 -18.50
C ARG A 110 8.70 -25.53 -18.09
N LEU A 111 8.90 -25.02 -16.88
CA LEU A 111 10.22 -24.85 -16.30
C LEU A 111 10.69 -26.12 -15.57
N LYS A 112 12.01 -26.29 -15.51
CA LYS A 112 12.62 -27.24 -14.57
C LYS A 112 12.40 -26.72 -13.15
N GLU A 113 12.35 -27.64 -12.20
CA GLU A 113 12.06 -27.32 -10.80
C GLU A 113 13.04 -26.28 -10.21
N ASP A 114 14.31 -26.35 -10.56
CA ASP A 114 15.32 -25.40 -10.08
C ASP A 114 15.15 -23.99 -10.68
N ASP A 115 14.74 -23.88 -11.95
CA ASP A 115 14.42 -22.60 -12.60
C ASP A 115 13.15 -21.99 -12.01
N ALA A 116 12.09 -22.80 -11.86
CA ALA A 116 10.84 -22.39 -11.23
C ALA A 116 11.06 -21.91 -9.80
N ARG A 117 11.92 -22.60 -9.04
CA ARG A 117 12.32 -22.17 -7.68
C ARG A 117 13.00 -20.81 -7.68
N THR A 118 13.89 -20.55 -8.63
CA THR A 118 14.58 -19.26 -8.74
C THR A 118 13.59 -18.11 -8.95
N TYR A 119 12.62 -18.26 -9.85
CA TYR A 119 11.57 -17.25 -10.01
C TYR A 119 10.65 -17.16 -8.79
N PHE A 120 10.36 -18.28 -8.14
CA PHE A 120 9.57 -18.30 -6.92
C PHE A 120 10.26 -17.61 -5.73
N HIS A 121 11.59 -17.72 -5.61
CA HIS A 121 12.37 -16.93 -4.65
C HIS A 121 12.17 -15.43 -4.88
N GLN A 122 12.31 -14.98 -6.13
CA GLN A 122 12.15 -13.58 -6.51
C GLN A 122 10.73 -13.07 -6.24
N LEU A 123 9.72 -13.89 -6.55
CA LEU A 123 8.31 -13.57 -6.31
C LEU A 123 8.02 -13.44 -4.80
N ILE A 124 8.40 -14.43 -4.00
CA ILE A 124 8.15 -14.41 -2.55
C ILE A 124 8.89 -13.26 -1.87
N ASN A 125 10.13 -12.95 -2.30
CA ASN A 125 10.88 -11.80 -1.79
C ASN A 125 10.17 -10.47 -2.10
N ALA A 126 9.67 -10.28 -3.32
CA ALA A 126 8.90 -9.11 -3.70
C ALA A 126 7.63 -8.96 -2.86
N VAL A 127 6.89 -10.06 -2.70
CA VAL A 127 5.64 -10.08 -1.94
C VAL A 127 5.88 -9.81 -0.45
N ASP A 128 6.86 -10.46 0.20
CA ASP A 128 7.19 -10.19 1.61
C ASP A 128 7.60 -8.73 1.83
N TYR A 129 8.42 -8.18 0.93
CA TYR A 129 8.90 -6.80 1.01
C TYR A 129 7.75 -5.78 0.94
N CYS A 130 6.76 -6.02 0.08
CA CYS A 130 5.57 -5.19 -0.03
C CYS A 130 4.63 -5.37 1.17
N HIS A 131 4.39 -6.62 1.58
CA HIS A 131 3.52 -6.94 2.73
C HIS A 131 4.03 -6.31 4.02
N SER A 132 5.35 -6.28 4.24
CA SER A 132 5.95 -5.65 5.44
C SER A 132 5.74 -4.12 5.52
N ARG A 133 5.30 -3.52 4.41
CA ARG A 133 4.97 -2.09 4.26
C ARG A 133 3.46 -1.86 4.13
N GLY A 134 2.64 -2.90 4.33
CA GLY A 134 1.19 -2.83 4.25
C GLY A 134 0.64 -2.66 2.83
N VAL A 135 1.44 -2.99 1.81
CA VAL A 135 1.01 -3.03 0.41
C VAL A 135 0.76 -4.48 0.02
N TYR A 136 -0.43 -4.76 -0.47
CA TYR A 136 -0.84 -6.09 -0.94
C TYR A 136 -1.13 -6.00 -2.44
N HIS A 137 -0.79 -7.05 -3.18
CA HIS A 137 -0.98 -7.04 -4.62
C HIS A 137 -2.42 -7.34 -5.01
N ARG A 138 -3.11 -8.31 -4.40
CA ARG A 138 -4.52 -8.68 -4.57
C ARG A 138 -4.97 -9.18 -5.96
N ASP A 139 -4.17 -8.97 -7.00
CA ASP A 139 -4.44 -9.44 -8.37
C ASP A 139 -3.18 -10.07 -9.01
N LEU A 140 -2.43 -10.89 -8.25
CA LEU A 140 -1.23 -11.54 -8.80
C LEU A 140 -1.62 -12.56 -9.87
N LYS A 141 -1.08 -12.38 -11.08
CA LYS A 141 -1.37 -13.18 -12.27
C LYS A 141 -0.22 -13.07 -13.28
N PRO A 142 -0.16 -13.96 -14.29
CA PRO A 142 0.87 -13.98 -15.33
C PRO A 142 1.20 -12.62 -15.94
N GLU A 143 0.18 -11.85 -16.27
CA GLU A 143 0.26 -10.56 -16.95
C GLU A 143 0.98 -9.51 -16.09
N ASN A 144 1.06 -9.74 -14.77
CA ASN A 144 1.74 -8.87 -13.81
C ASN A 144 3.19 -9.33 -13.49
N LEU A 145 3.66 -10.41 -14.12
CA LEU A 145 5.02 -10.93 -13.95
C LEU A 145 5.83 -10.69 -15.22
N LEU A 146 6.68 -9.67 -15.16
CA LEU A 146 7.53 -9.26 -16.27
C LEU A 146 8.98 -9.71 -16.06
N LEU A 147 9.77 -9.66 -17.11
CA LEU A 147 11.21 -9.87 -17.08
C LEU A 147 11.95 -8.59 -17.49
N ASP A 148 13.08 -8.33 -16.84
CA ASP A 148 14.04 -7.35 -17.34
C ASP A 148 14.91 -7.91 -18.47
N ALA A 149 15.85 -7.10 -18.98
CA ALA A 149 16.75 -7.51 -20.06
C ALA A 149 17.67 -8.70 -19.71
N ASN A 150 17.86 -8.99 -18.42
CA ASN A 150 18.69 -10.08 -17.92
C ASN A 150 17.86 -11.32 -17.56
N GLY A 151 16.53 -11.29 -17.75
CA GLY A 151 15.64 -12.37 -17.36
C GLY A 151 15.33 -12.41 -15.86
N VAL A 152 15.52 -11.31 -15.14
CA VAL A 152 15.15 -11.20 -13.72
C VAL A 152 13.68 -10.78 -13.60
N LEU A 153 12.94 -11.41 -12.69
CA LEU A 153 11.53 -11.13 -12.45
C LEU A 153 11.33 -9.69 -11.97
N LYS A 154 10.31 -9.03 -12.53
CA LYS A 154 9.80 -7.73 -12.14
C LYS A 154 8.28 -7.81 -12.00
N VAL A 155 7.78 -7.73 -10.78
CA VAL A 155 6.34 -7.72 -10.52
C VAL A 155 5.79 -6.30 -10.72
N SER A 156 4.82 -6.15 -11.62
CA SER A 156 4.14 -4.88 -11.88
C SER A 156 2.88 -4.72 -11.01
N ASP A 157 2.28 -3.52 -11.03
CA ASP A 157 0.92 -3.27 -10.51
C ASP A 157 0.63 -3.55 -9.02
N PHE A 158 1.67 -3.69 -8.19
CA PHE A 158 1.54 -3.65 -6.73
C PHE A 158 0.82 -2.39 -6.25
N GLY A 159 -0.15 -2.54 -5.34
CA GLY A 159 -0.89 -1.41 -4.74
C GLY A 159 -1.77 -0.62 -5.73
N LEU A 160 -1.97 -1.14 -6.94
CA LEU A 160 -2.83 -0.55 -7.96
C LEU A 160 -4.07 -1.41 -8.25
N SER A 161 -4.15 -2.60 -7.69
CA SER A 161 -5.34 -3.48 -7.74
C SER A 161 -6.47 -3.02 -6.82
N ALA A 162 -6.19 -2.15 -5.85
CA ALA A 162 -7.20 -1.46 -5.05
C ALA A 162 -7.92 -0.35 -5.82
N LEU A 163 -7.44 -0.01 -7.02
CA LEU A 163 -8.24 0.75 -7.96
C LEU A 163 -9.47 -0.08 -8.31
N PRO A 164 -10.62 0.55 -8.62
CA PRO A 164 -11.84 -0.15 -8.97
C PRO A 164 -11.65 -0.89 -10.29
N GLN A 165 -11.04 -2.08 -10.24
CA GLN A 165 -10.91 -2.96 -11.38
C GLN A 165 -12.16 -3.83 -11.57
N GLN A 166 -13.12 -3.83 -10.63
CA GLN A 166 -14.09 -4.92 -10.53
C GLN A 166 -15.44 -4.56 -9.88
N VAL A 167 -15.79 -3.29 -9.70
CA VAL A 167 -17.05 -2.93 -9.02
C VAL A 167 -18.10 -2.51 -10.05
N ARG A 168 -19.01 -3.42 -10.42
CA ARG A 168 -20.30 -3.06 -11.03
C ARG A 168 -21.31 -2.72 -9.92
N ALA A 169 -22.37 -2.01 -10.31
CA ALA A 169 -23.37 -1.43 -9.42
C ALA A 169 -24.28 -2.45 -8.69
N ASP A 170 -24.10 -3.75 -8.94
CA ASP A 170 -24.81 -4.86 -8.32
C ASP A 170 -24.11 -5.42 -7.06
N GLY A 171 -22.96 -4.87 -6.67
CA GLY A 171 -22.24 -5.29 -5.45
C GLY A 171 -21.63 -6.69 -5.54
N LEU A 172 -21.66 -7.30 -6.73
CA LEU A 172 -21.03 -8.56 -7.04
C LEU A 172 -19.70 -8.25 -7.76
N LEU A 173 -18.63 -8.92 -7.33
CA LEU A 173 -17.34 -8.89 -8.02
C LEU A 173 -17.48 -9.69 -9.33
N TYR A 174 -18.16 -9.12 -10.32
CA TYR A 174 -18.11 -9.63 -11.67
C TYR A 174 -16.87 -9.06 -12.33
N THR A 175 -15.82 -9.87 -12.34
CA THR A 175 -14.73 -9.82 -13.29
C THR A 175 -15.32 -9.78 -14.70
N ALA A 176 -15.59 -8.58 -15.20
CA ALA A 176 -15.87 -8.39 -16.61
C ALA A 176 -14.55 -8.71 -17.34
N CYS A 177 -14.44 -9.97 -17.78
CA CYS A 177 -13.39 -10.53 -18.63
C CYS A 177 -12.02 -10.78 -17.94
N GLY A 178 -11.98 -11.60 -16.88
CA GLY A 178 -10.74 -12.14 -16.33
C GLY A 178 -10.87 -13.60 -15.87
N THR A 179 -9.81 -14.37 -16.05
CA THR A 179 -9.67 -15.79 -15.73
C THR A 179 -9.50 -15.97 -14.21
N PRO A 180 -10.51 -16.43 -13.44
CA PRO A 180 -10.49 -16.46 -11.96
C PRO A 180 -9.50 -17.47 -11.37
N ASN A 181 -8.76 -18.16 -12.23
CA ASN A 181 -7.94 -19.32 -11.91
C ASN A 181 -6.76 -18.99 -10.96
N TYR A 182 -6.41 -17.72 -10.80
CA TYR A 182 -5.36 -17.23 -9.88
C TYR A 182 -5.91 -16.67 -8.56
N VAL A 183 -7.23 -16.55 -8.44
CA VAL A 183 -7.90 -15.85 -7.34
C VAL A 183 -8.20 -16.83 -6.19
N ALA A 184 -7.98 -16.37 -4.96
CA ALA A 184 -8.21 -17.19 -3.77
C ALA A 184 -9.72 -17.43 -3.51
N PRO A 185 -10.10 -18.59 -2.91
CA PRO A 185 -11.48 -18.93 -2.57
C PRO A 185 -12.24 -17.84 -1.82
N GLU A 186 -11.60 -17.21 -0.84
CA GLU A 186 -12.20 -16.17 -0.01
C GLU A 186 -12.45 -14.86 -0.75
N VAL A 187 -11.67 -14.56 -1.80
CA VAL A 187 -11.85 -13.37 -2.63
C VAL A 187 -13.11 -13.53 -3.49
N ILE A 188 -13.33 -14.72 -4.06
CA ILE A 188 -14.53 -15.04 -4.86
C ILE A 188 -15.80 -14.92 -4.00
N LYS A 189 -15.74 -15.34 -2.73
CA LYS A 189 -16.87 -15.31 -1.79
C LYS A 189 -17.30 -13.89 -1.35
N SER A 190 -16.62 -12.84 -1.80
CA SER A 190 -17.01 -11.41 -1.69
C SER A 190 -17.30 -10.88 -0.27
N LYS A 191 -16.80 -11.54 0.77
CA LYS A 191 -16.75 -11.02 2.14
C LYS A 191 -15.30 -10.67 2.41
N GLY A 192 -14.99 -9.38 2.65
CA GLY A 192 -13.62 -8.84 2.74
C GLY A 192 -12.58 -9.83 3.29
N TYR A 193 -11.40 -9.84 2.67
CA TYR A 193 -10.39 -10.89 2.85
C TYR A 193 -9.05 -10.32 3.31
N ASP A 194 -8.20 -11.20 3.84
CA ASP A 194 -6.80 -10.89 4.12
C ASP A 194 -5.98 -10.89 2.83
N GLY A 195 -5.56 -9.70 2.40
CA GLY A 195 -4.76 -9.53 1.18
C GLY A 195 -3.46 -10.31 1.17
N ALA A 196 -2.83 -10.51 2.34
CA ALA A 196 -1.59 -11.29 2.43
C ALA A 196 -1.84 -12.76 2.11
N LYS A 197 -2.91 -13.33 2.67
CA LYS A 197 -3.30 -14.74 2.41
C LYS A 197 -3.74 -14.95 0.97
N ALA A 198 -4.45 -13.98 0.39
CA ALA A 198 -4.85 -14.04 -1.02
C ALA A 198 -3.63 -14.02 -1.96
N ASP A 199 -2.65 -13.14 -1.72
CA ASP A 199 -1.42 -13.10 -2.54
C ASP A 199 -0.62 -14.41 -2.45
N VAL A 200 -0.56 -15.03 -1.27
CA VAL A 200 0.11 -16.34 -1.10
C VAL A 200 -0.56 -17.42 -1.94
N TRP A 201 -1.90 -17.45 -2.00
CA TRP A 201 -2.62 -18.38 -2.88
C TRP A 201 -2.23 -18.17 -4.34
N SER A 202 -2.28 -16.93 -4.82
CA SER A 202 -1.91 -16.59 -6.20
C SER A 202 -0.46 -16.98 -6.51
N CYS A 203 0.48 -16.77 -5.58
CA CYS A 203 1.86 -17.24 -5.71
C CYS A 203 1.93 -18.78 -5.88
N GLY A 204 1.09 -19.54 -5.17
CA GLY A 204 0.99 -20.99 -5.32
C GLY A 204 0.48 -21.43 -6.67
N VAL A 205 -0.54 -20.73 -7.20
CA VAL A 205 -1.05 -20.97 -8.55
C VAL A 205 0.06 -20.70 -9.56
N ILE A 206 0.74 -19.55 -9.47
CA ILE A 206 1.87 -19.19 -10.35
C ILE A 206 2.95 -20.28 -10.30
N LEU A 207 3.41 -20.69 -9.12
CA LEU A 207 4.42 -21.75 -8.98
C LEU A 207 3.97 -23.05 -9.65
N PHE A 208 2.71 -23.43 -9.46
CA PHE A 208 2.15 -24.61 -10.12
C PHE A 208 2.25 -24.47 -11.64
N VAL A 209 1.81 -23.35 -12.23
CA VAL A 209 1.85 -23.16 -13.69
C VAL A 209 3.29 -23.16 -14.21
N LEU A 210 4.23 -22.52 -13.51
CA LEU A 210 5.65 -22.53 -13.90
C LEU A 210 6.20 -23.96 -14.01
N MET A 211 5.82 -24.86 -13.10
CA MET A 211 6.32 -26.24 -13.05
C MET A 211 5.50 -27.22 -13.91
N ALA A 212 4.19 -27.01 -14.03
CA ALA A 212 3.27 -27.90 -14.73
C ALA A 212 3.13 -27.55 -16.21
N GLY A 213 3.20 -26.26 -16.56
CA GLY A 213 2.85 -25.75 -17.89
C GLY A 213 1.34 -25.61 -18.12
N TYR A 214 0.51 -25.83 -17.10
CA TYR A 214 -0.95 -25.70 -17.13
C TYR A 214 -1.49 -25.25 -15.76
N LEU A 215 -2.76 -24.84 -15.71
CA LEU A 215 -3.42 -24.32 -14.51
C LEU A 215 -3.81 -25.44 -13.52
N PRO A 216 -3.67 -25.21 -12.19
CA PRO A 216 -4.12 -26.19 -11.19
C PRO A 216 -5.65 -26.32 -11.15
N PHE A 217 -6.36 -25.24 -11.43
CA PHE A 217 -7.82 -25.18 -11.51
C PHE A 217 -8.18 -24.60 -12.87
N ASP A 218 -8.88 -25.36 -13.69
CA ASP A 218 -9.37 -24.89 -14.98
C ASP A 218 -10.60 -25.69 -15.40
N ASP A 219 -11.61 -24.99 -15.89
CA ASP A 219 -12.85 -25.58 -16.40
C ASP A 219 -13.58 -24.55 -17.27
N THR A 220 -14.24 -24.99 -18.33
CA THR A 220 -15.05 -24.12 -19.20
C THR A 220 -16.34 -23.67 -18.53
N ASN A 221 -16.84 -24.45 -17.57
CA ASN A 221 -17.97 -24.10 -16.74
C ASN A 221 -17.51 -23.40 -15.45
N LEU A 222 -17.88 -22.12 -15.30
CA LEU A 222 -17.50 -21.31 -14.14
C LEU A 222 -17.92 -21.91 -12.79
N VAL A 223 -19.07 -22.58 -12.73
CA VAL A 223 -19.53 -23.23 -11.48
C VAL A 223 -18.64 -24.42 -11.14
N ALA A 224 -18.25 -25.21 -12.13
CA ALA A 224 -17.30 -26.29 -11.95
C ALA A 224 -15.91 -25.77 -11.55
N LEU A 225 -15.43 -24.72 -12.19
CA LEU A 225 -14.18 -24.04 -11.84
C LEU A 225 -14.19 -23.55 -10.39
N TYR A 226 -15.26 -22.89 -9.96
CA TYR A 226 -15.40 -22.45 -8.57
C TYR A 226 -15.43 -23.62 -7.59
N ASN A 227 -16.06 -24.74 -7.95
CA ASN A 227 -16.02 -25.94 -7.13
C ASN A 227 -14.61 -26.53 -6.99
N LEU A 228 -13.80 -26.52 -8.05
CA LEU A 228 -12.40 -26.92 -8.00
C LEU A 228 -11.59 -26.00 -7.08
N ILE A 229 -11.75 -24.68 -7.23
CA ILE A 229 -11.06 -23.67 -6.43
C ILE A 229 -11.45 -23.78 -4.95
N PHE A 230 -12.75 -23.84 -4.63
CA PHE A 230 -13.24 -23.89 -3.25
C PHE A 230 -12.85 -25.15 -2.51
N LYS A 231 -12.71 -26.27 -3.22
CA LYS A 231 -12.25 -27.55 -2.65
C LYS A 231 -10.72 -27.71 -2.72
N ALA A 232 -10.02 -26.78 -3.38
CA ALA A 232 -8.63 -26.94 -3.79
C ALA A 232 -8.38 -28.32 -4.44
N ASN A 233 -9.28 -28.73 -5.33
CA ASN A 233 -9.18 -30.02 -6.02
C ASN A 233 -8.29 -29.88 -7.25
N PHE A 234 -7.03 -30.26 -7.11
CA PHE A 234 -6.04 -30.26 -8.20
C PHE A 234 -5.09 -31.46 -8.04
N ASN A 235 -4.49 -31.88 -9.15
CA ASN A 235 -3.50 -32.96 -9.15
C ASN A 235 -2.12 -32.42 -9.55
N CYS A 236 -1.12 -32.71 -8.73
CA CYS A 236 0.27 -32.41 -9.07
C CYS A 236 0.79 -33.42 -10.10
N PRO A 237 1.44 -32.98 -11.20
CA PRO A 237 2.04 -33.88 -12.16
C PRO A 237 3.03 -34.90 -11.56
N PRO A 238 3.28 -36.04 -12.25
CA PRO A 238 4.26 -37.03 -11.83
C PRO A 238 5.68 -36.46 -11.66
N TRP A 239 6.07 -35.49 -12.49
CA TRP A 239 7.42 -34.88 -12.48
C TRP A 239 7.67 -33.87 -11.35
N PHE A 240 6.68 -33.57 -10.51
CA PHE A 240 6.90 -32.73 -9.33
C PHE A 240 7.60 -33.56 -8.24
N SER A 241 8.64 -33.03 -7.62
CA SER A 241 9.25 -33.67 -6.45
C SER A 241 8.26 -33.77 -5.29
N SER A 242 8.45 -34.76 -4.42
CA SER A 242 7.63 -34.93 -3.21
C SER A 242 7.64 -33.69 -2.32
N SER A 243 8.76 -32.95 -2.29
CA SER A 243 8.90 -31.71 -1.52
C SER A 243 8.11 -30.57 -2.15
N ALA A 244 8.16 -30.41 -3.48
CA ALA A 244 7.34 -29.41 -4.20
C ALA A 244 5.84 -29.66 -3.99
N LYS A 245 5.39 -30.91 -4.13
CA LYS A 245 3.98 -31.31 -3.91
C LYS A 245 3.50 -30.94 -2.52
N LYS A 246 4.32 -31.18 -1.48
CA LYS A 246 4.00 -30.83 -0.09
C LYS A 246 3.88 -29.31 0.09
N LEU A 247 4.82 -28.53 -0.45
CA LEU A 247 4.76 -27.07 -0.37
C LEU A 247 3.52 -26.50 -1.08
N ILE A 248 3.28 -26.90 -2.33
CA ILE A 248 2.13 -26.40 -3.11
C ILE A 248 0.80 -26.71 -2.42
N LYS A 249 0.63 -27.90 -1.82
CA LYS A 249 -0.58 -28.23 -1.04
C LYS A 249 -0.78 -27.36 0.18
N ARG A 250 0.31 -26.93 0.85
CA ARG A 250 0.23 -25.98 1.99
C ARG A 250 -0.09 -24.56 1.55
N ILE A 251 0.36 -24.15 0.36
CA ILE A 251 0.07 -22.84 -0.24
C ILE A 251 -1.37 -22.77 -0.75
N LEU A 252 -1.82 -23.80 -1.48
CA LEU A 252 -3.17 -23.92 -2.02
C LEU A 252 -4.15 -24.55 -1.01
N ASP A 253 -4.00 -24.22 0.27
CA ASP A 253 -5.01 -24.53 1.29
C ASP A 253 -6.19 -23.56 1.13
N PRO A 254 -7.42 -24.06 0.87
CA PRO A 254 -8.57 -23.19 0.64
C PRO A 254 -9.01 -22.44 1.91
N ASN A 255 -8.57 -22.87 3.10
CA ASN A 255 -8.82 -22.15 4.34
C ASN A 255 -7.69 -21.12 4.60
N PRO A 256 -7.96 -19.80 4.54
CA PRO A 256 -6.93 -18.78 4.73
C PRO A 256 -6.31 -18.78 6.14
N LEU A 257 -6.99 -19.33 7.15
CA LEU A 257 -6.46 -19.40 8.51
C LEU A 257 -5.35 -20.43 8.66
N THR A 258 -5.48 -21.59 8.00
CA THR A 258 -4.50 -22.68 8.02
C THR A 258 -3.49 -22.63 6.88
N ARG A 259 -3.79 -21.82 5.84
CA ARG A 259 -2.86 -21.54 4.74
C ARG A 259 -1.52 -21.04 5.24
N ILE A 260 -0.45 -21.65 4.74
CA ILE A 260 0.94 -21.32 5.07
C ILE A 260 1.21 -19.83 4.91
N THR A 261 2.01 -19.27 5.81
CA THR A 261 2.45 -17.89 5.76
C THR A 261 3.77 -17.75 4.99
N ILE A 262 4.10 -16.53 4.54
CA ILE A 262 5.39 -16.25 3.90
C ILE A 262 6.56 -16.64 4.81
N ALA A 263 6.47 -16.36 6.13
CA ALA A 263 7.50 -16.75 7.09
C ALA A 263 7.77 -18.26 7.07
N GLU A 264 6.71 -19.07 7.05
CA GLU A 264 6.83 -20.53 6.96
C GLU A 264 7.29 -21.00 5.56
N ILE A 265 6.97 -20.28 4.48
CA ILE A 265 7.51 -20.57 3.14
C ILE A 265 9.03 -20.38 3.13
N LEU A 266 9.54 -19.28 3.72
CA LEU A 266 10.98 -18.99 3.79
C LEU A 266 11.76 -20.06 4.58
N GLU A 267 11.10 -20.72 5.53
CA GLU A 267 11.65 -21.81 6.32
C GLU A 267 11.48 -23.20 5.67
N ASN A 268 10.75 -23.30 4.57
CA ASN A 268 10.46 -24.57 3.91
C ASN A 268 11.70 -25.17 3.21
N GLU A 269 11.91 -26.48 3.36
CA GLU A 269 13.06 -27.20 2.77
C GLU A 269 13.13 -27.09 1.24
N TRP A 270 11.99 -27.16 0.53
CA TRP A 270 11.97 -26.97 -0.92
C TRP A 270 12.41 -25.56 -1.30
N PHE A 271 11.97 -24.56 -0.53
CA PHE A 271 12.29 -23.16 -0.78
C PHE A 271 13.76 -22.86 -0.47
N LYS A 272 14.29 -23.34 0.65
CA LYS A 272 15.67 -23.05 1.09
C LYS A 272 16.76 -23.54 0.13
N LYS A 273 16.46 -24.54 -0.71
CA LYS A 273 17.43 -25.09 -1.68
C LYS A 273 17.92 -23.99 -2.64
N GLY A 274 19.20 -23.63 -2.53
CA GLY A 274 19.83 -22.60 -3.36
C GLY A 274 19.38 -21.17 -3.06
N TYR A 275 18.61 -20.94 -2.00
CA TYR A 275 18.09 -19.63 -1.64
C TYR A 275 19.20 -18.71 -1.11
N LYS A 276 19.20 -17.47 -1.60
CA LYS A 276 20.07 -16.39 -1.09
C LYS A 276 19.17 -15.25 -0.64
N PRO A 277 19.25 -14.83 0.64
CA PRO A 277 18.47 -13.71 1.13
C PRO A 277 18.74 -12.44 0.30
N PRO A 278 17.71 -11.66 -0.04
CA PRO A 278 17.89 -10.40 -0.75
C PRO A 278 18.64 -9.40 0.16
N LYS A 279 19.58 -8.66 -0.42
CA LYS A 279 20.20 -7.49 0.23
C LYS A 279 19.44 -6.24 -0.21
N PHE A 280 18.92 -5.49 0.75
CA PHE A 280 18.20 -4.24 0.48
C PHE A 280 19.13 -3.05 0.69
N GLU A 281 19.19 -2.14 -0.28
CA GLU A 281 19.78 -0.82 -0.06
C GLU A 281 18.74 0.05 0.69
N GLU A 282 19.05 0.42 1.92
CA GLU A 282 18.23 1.32 2.72
C GLU A 282 18.33 2.73 2.12
N ALA A 283 17.26 3.19 1.45
CA ALA A 283 17.16 4.59 1.05
C ALA A 283 16.42 5.40 2.12
N ASP A 284 17.07 6.46 2.59
CA ASP A 284 16.51 7.46 3.49
C ASP A 284 15.47 8.31 2.70
N VAL A 285 14.16 8.09 2.88
CA VAL A 285 13.14 8.79 2.08
C VAL A 285 12.38 9.82 2.91
N THR A 286 12.35 11.05 2.41
CA THR A 286 11.50 12.16 2.86
C THR A 286 10.14 12.09 2.16
N LEU A 287 9.05 12.10 2.95
CA LEU A 287 7.68 12.17 2.45
C LEU A 287 7.43 13.54 1.81
N VAL A 288 7.48 13.62 0.47
CA VAL A 288 7.02 14.80 -0.27
C VAL A 288 5.75 14.46 -1.07
N ASP A 289 4.65 14.92 -0.48
CA ASP A 289 3.44 15.50 -1.06
C ASP A 289 2.60 14.75 -2.11
N VAL A 290 2.01 13.60 -1.71
CA VAL A 290 0.90 12.96 -2.45
C VAL A 290 -0.44 13.66 -2.18
N ASP A 291 -0.56 14.39 -1.07
CA ASP A 291 -1.79 15.11 -0.73
C ASP A 291 -2.09 16.26 -1.69
N SER A 292 -1.04 16.94 -2.20
CA SER A 292 -1.14 17.96 -3.24
C SER A 292 -1.71 17.48 -4.60
N ILE A 293 -1.72 16.17 -4.88
CA ILE A 293 -2.15 15.59 -6.18
C ILE A 293 -3.68 15.48 -6.28
N PHE A 294 -4.35 15.37 -5.14
CA PHE A 294 -5.77 15.02 -5.04
C PHE A 294 -6.61 16.04 -4.28
N ASN A 295 -6.00 17.08 -3.72
CA ASN A 295 -6.74 18.21 -3.15
C ASN A 295 -7.00 19.24 -4.26
N GLU A 296 -8.27 19.50 -4.57
CA GLU A 296 -8.70 20.44 -5.60
C GLU A 296 -8.63 21.93 -5.19
N SER A 297 -8.09 22.24 -4.02
CA SER A 297 -7.98 23.64 -3.57
C SER A 297 -6.58 24.19 -3.82
N GLY A 298 -6.43 24.82 -5.00
CA GLY A 298 -5.53 25.96 -5.24
C GLY A 298 -4.02 25.70 -5.16
N GLY A 299 -3.38 25.63 -6.34
CA GLY A 299 -1.96 25.93 -6.52
C GLY A 299 -0.97 24.91 -5.96
N SER A 300 -0.83 23.75 -6.62
CA SER A 300 0.30 22.85 -6.39
C SER A 300 1.26 22.81 -7.60
N PRO A 301 2.58 22.60 -7.40
CA PRO A 301 3.57 22.53 -8.48
C PRO A 301 3.48 21.24 -9.32
N ASN A 302 2.69 20.24 -8.90
CA ASN A 302 2.60 18.92 -9.54
C ASN A 302 1.34 18.71 -10.41
N LEU A 303 0.52 19.76 -10.60
CA LEU A 303 -0.53 19.75 -11.60
C LEU A 303 0.11 19.89 -12.99
N VAL A 304 0.35 18.77 -13.66
CA VAL A 304 0.67 18.77 -15.08
C VAL A 304 -0.60 19.15 -15.82
N VAL A 305 -0.66 20.40 -16.24
CA VAL A 305 -1.56 20.75 -17.34
C VAL A 305 -0.98 20.07 -18.57
N GLU A 306 -1.80 19.35 -19.34
CA GLU A 306 -1.46 19.08 -20.74
C GLU A 306 -1.35 20.47 -21.40
N ARG A 307 -0.14 21.02 -21.45
CA ARG A 307 0.10 22.43 -21.81
C ARG A 307 1.23 22.55 -22.81
N ARG A 308 0.97 23.39 -23.80
CA ARG A 308 1.91 24.42 -24.25
C ARG A 308 2.08 25.44 -23.10
N GLU A 309 3.33 25.78 -22.80
CA GLU A 309 3.93 26.62 -21.72
C GLU A 309 3.10 27.83 -21.18
N GLU A 310 3.21 28.39 -19.94
CA GLU A 310 4.36 28.68 -19.04
C GLU A 310 3.94 29.11 -17.57
N ARG A 311 4.80 28.81 -16.54
CA ARG A 311 5.30 29.45 -15.24
C ARG A 311 4.45 30.16 -14.08
N PRO A 312 4.98 30.31 -12.81
CA PRO A 312 4.30 29.88 -11.52
C PRO A 312 4.27 30.88 -10.28
N ALA A 313 3.70 30.47 -9.10
CA ALA A 313 4.05 30.98 -7.72
C ALA A 313 3.48 30.19 -6.45
N ALA A 314 4.35 29.96 -5.43
CA ALA A 314 4.32 29.91 -3.92
C ALA A 314 3.25 29.19 -2.97
N PRO A 315 3.57 28.83 -1.68
CA PRO A 315 2.95 27.73 -0.86
C PRO A 315 2.02 28.11 0.35
N ALA A 316 1.32 27.12 0.97
CA ALA A 316 0.11 27.29 1.84
C ALA A 316 0.14 26.73 3.30
N MET A 317 -0.71 27.31 4.18
CA MET A 317 -1.04 26.92 5.58
C MET A 317 -2.21 25.91 5.70
N MET A 318 -2.25 25.10 6.77
CA MET A 318 -3.27 24.07 7.04
C MET A 318 -4.58 24.68 7.58
N ASN A 319 -5.73 24.34 7.00
CA ASN A 319 -7.03 24.97 7.31
C ASN A 319 -7.89 24.17 8.29
N ALA A 320 -8.96 24.80 8.80
CA ALA A 320 -9.90 24.19 9.73
C ALA A 320 -10.60 22.92 9.21
N PHE A 321 -10.75 22.74 7.90
CA PHE A 321 -11.29 21.51 7.29
C PHE A 321 -10.33 20.32 7.42
N GLN A 322 -9.02 20.56 7.32
CA GLN A 322 -8.01 19.54 7.60
C GLN A 322 -7.95 19.16 9.09
N LEU A 323 -8.33 20.07 9.99
CA LEU A 323 -8.45 19.75 11.41
C LEU A 323 -9.69 18.87 11.68
N ILE A 324 -10.84 19.19 11.05
CA ILE A 324 -12.11 18.49 11.27
C ILE A 324 -12.08 17.05 10.73
N SER A 325 -11.46 16.80 9.58
CA SER A 325 -11.34 15.46 8.98
C SER A 325 -10.44 14.50 9.77
N THR A 326 -9.70 15.00 10.76
CA THR A 326 -8.79 14.21 11.62
C THR A 326 -9.35 13.94 13.02
N SER A 327 -10.57 14.40 13.31
CA SER A 327 -11.23 14.23 14.61
C SER A 327 -11.98 12.90 14.74
N GLN A 328 -11.74 12.16 15.85
CA GLN A 328 -12.29 10.81 16.10
C GLN A 328 -13.83 10.70 16.03
N GLY A 329 -14.58 11.80 16.13
CA GLY A 329 -16.04 11.80 16.07
C GLY A 329 -16.64 11.89 14.66
N LEU A 330 -15.83 12.27 13.66
CA LEU A 330 -16.22 12.35 12.25
C LEU A 330 -15.35 11.45 11.37
N ASP A 331 -14.41 10.72 11.99
CA ASP A 331 -13.65 9.67 11.34
C ASP A 331 -14.57 8.47 11.02
N LEU A 332 -15.05 8.45 9.78
CA LEU A 332 -15.87 7.37 9.23
C LEU A 332 -15.08 6.06 9.09
N SER A 333 -13.78 5.99 9.41
CA SER A 333 -13.06 4.71 9.44
C SER A 333 -13.64 3.74 10.47
N CYS A 334 -14.22 4.25 11.57
CA CYS A 334 -14.94 3.46 12.58
C CYS A 334 -16.24 2.82 12.06
N LEU A 335 -16.79 3.29 10.93
CA LEU A 335 -17.98 2.68 10.31
C LEU A 335 -17.66 1.43 9.47
N PHE A 336 -16.37 1.13 9.25
CA PHE A 336 -15.93 0.03 8.39
C PHE A 336 -15.09 -1.05 9.11
N GLU A 337 -14.73 -0.85 10.39
CA GLU A 337 -14.02 -1.86 11.19
C GLU A 337 -15.00 -2.57 12.15
N LYS A 338 -15.68 -3.61 11.66
CA LYS A 338 -16.37 -4.57 12.54
C LYS A 338 -15.32 -5.38 13.32
N GLN A 339 -15.32 -5.17 14.63
CA GLN A 339 -14.87 -6.04 15.71
C GLN A 339 -14.11 -7.32 15.29
N MET A 340 -12.78 -7.24 15.29
CA MET A 340 -11.94 -8.35 15.75
C MET A 340 -11.03 -7.81 16.85
N GLY A 341 -11.13 -8.45 18.02
CA GLY A 341 -10.26 -8.16 19.16
C GLY A 341 -8.79 -8.39 18.79
N LEU A 342 -7.93 -7.55 19.35
CA LEU A 342 -6.49 -7.39 19.09
C LEU A 342 -6.15 -6.49 17.89
N VAL A 343 -6.13 -5.17 18.17
CA VAL A 343 -4.98 -4.24 17.98
C VAL A 343 -5.55 -2.83 17.79
N LYS A 344 -5.63 -2.05 18.87
CA LYS A 344 -5.91 -0.61 18.81
C LYS A 344 -4.75 0.09 18.11
N ARG A 345 -5.01 0.76 16.98
CA ARG A 345 -4.10 1.73 16.35
C ARG A 345 -4.14 3.06 17.09
N GLU A 346 -3.52 3.11 18.26
CA GLU A 346 -3.23 4.37 18.96
C GLU A 346 -1.73 4.66 18.81
N THR A 347 -1.29 5.17 17.64
CA THR A 347 0.08 5.68 17.43
C THR A 347 0.16 7.20 17.51
N ARG A 348 -0.83 7.82 18.17
CA ARG A 348 -1.01 9.27 18.27
C ARG A 348 -1.34 9.65 19.70
N PHE A 349 -0.78 10.76 20.16
CA PHE A 349 -1.16 11.39 21.44
C PHE A 349 -1.15 12.91 21.31
N THR A 350 -1.86 13.59 22.20
CA THR A 350 -1.84 15.07 22.29
C THR A 350 -1.04 15.51 23.51
N SER A 351 -0.39 16.66 23.38
CA SER A 351 0.41 17.28 24.43
C SER A 351 0.15 18.77 24.48
N LYS A 352 0.22 19.35 25.68
CA LYS A 352 0.18 20.80 25.91
C LYS A 352 1.58 21.43 25.95
N SER A 353 2.62 20.60 25.97
CA SER A 353 3.99 21.08 25.94
C SER A 353 4.31 21.74 24.60
N PRO A 354 5.22 22.73 24.56
CA PRO A 354 5.67 23.29 23.31
C PRO A 354 6.48 22.24 22.53
N ALA A 355 6.52 22.36 21.20
CA ALA A 355 7.08 21.34 20.32
C ALA A 355 8.54 20.98 20.63
N ASN A 356 9.35 21.96 21.07
CA ASN A 356 10.74 21.74 21.47
C ASN A 356 10.88 20.80 22.68
N GLU A 357 10.02 20.95 23.69
CA GLU A 357 10.01 20.09 24.89
C GLU A 357 9.57 18.66 24.53
N ILE A 358 8.57 18.54 23.65
CA ILE A 358 8.12 17.24 23.14
C ILE A 358 9.25 16.52 22.40
N VAL A 359 9.99 17.23 21.55
CA VAL A 359 11.14 16.67 20.82
C VAL A 359 12.21 16.16 21.79
N SER A 360 12.58 16.96 22.79
CA SER A 360 13.59 16.56 23.77
C SER A 360 13.17 15.32 24.56
N LYS A 361 11.92 15.24 25.02
CA LYS A 361 11.46 14.05 25.77
C LYS A 361 11.39 12.78 24.92
N ILE A 362 11.06 12.91 23.63
CA ILE A 362 11.08 11.77 22.70
C ILE A 362 12.51 11.26 22.50
N GLU A 363 13.49 12.15 22.40
CA GLU A 363 14.90 11.78 22.32
C GLU A 363 15.39 11.11 23.62
N GLU A 364 15.13 11.71 24.78
CA GLU A 364 15.49 11.16 26.09
C GLU A 364 14.90 9.76 26.32
N ALA A 365 13.67 9.51 25.84
CA ALA A 365 13.03 8.20 25.95
C ALA A 365 13.54 7.18 24.91
N ALA A 366 14.08 7.63 23.78
CA ALA A 366 14.54 6.78 22.69
C ALA A 366 16.00 6.33 22.83
N LEU A 367 16.88 7.19 23.37
CA LEU A 367 18.30 6.89 23.53
C LEU A 367 18.57 5.62 24.38
N PRO A 368 17.94 5.41 25.55
CA PRO A 368 18.13 4.19 26.35
C PRO A 368 17.61 2.92 25.66
N LEU A 369 16.78 3.06 24.63
CA LEU A 369 16.25 1.95 23.84
C LEU A 369 17.17 1.55 22.68
N GLY A 370 18.33 2.20 22.53
CA GLY A 370 19.30 1.94 21.46
C GLY A 370 18.85 2.48 20.11
N PHE A 371 18.31 3.71 20.09
CA PHE A 371 17.93 4.42 18.87
C PHE A 371 18.77 5.68 18.71
N ASP A 372 19.34 5.84 17.51
CA ASP A 372 19.91 7.10 17.06
C ASP A 372 18.80 8.08 16.65
N VAL A 373 18.98 9.36 16.97
CA VAL A 373 17.95 10.40 16.85
C VAL A 373 18.41 11.51 15.92
N LYS A 374 17.73 11.66 14.78
CA LYS A 374 17.91 12.79 13.86
C LYS A 374 16.74 13.76 13.94
N LYS A 375 17.02 14.99 14.33
CA LYS A 375 16.03 16.07 14.47
C LYS A 375 15.97 16.93 13.21
N THR A 376 14.76 17.25 12.74
CA THR A 376 14.55 18.22 11.65
C THR A 376 13.28 19.02 11.94
N ASN A 377 13.42 20.23 12.47
CA ASN A 377 12.33 21.12 12.86
C ASN A 377 11.23 20.39 13.66
N ASN A 378 10.10 20.06 13.01
CA ASN A 378 8.92 19.44 13.61
C ASN A 378 8.85 17.91 13.39
N LYS A 379 9.94 17.31 12.89
CA LYS A 379 10.04 15.87 12.62
C LYS A 379 11.25 15.27 13.31
N ILE A 380 11.06 14.08 13.85
CA ILE A 380 12.11 13.30 14.50
C ILE A 380 12.20 11.97 13.76
N LYS A 381 13.41 11.56 13.38
CA LYS A 381 13.69 10.21 12.89
C LYS A 381 14.46 9.45 13.96
N LEU A 382 13.93 8.30 14.35
CA LEU A 382 14.55 7.36 15.28
C LEU A 382 14.98 6.14 14.47
N LEU A 383 16.26 5.77 14.55
CA LEU A 383 16.82 4.62 13.87
C LEU A 383 17.43 3.67 14.90
N GLY A 384 16.92 2.44 14.99
CA GLY A 384 17.46 1.43 15.90
C GLY A 384 18.87 1.03 15.50
N GLU A 385 19.78 0.91 16.46
CA GLU A 385 21.19 0.55 16.24
C GLU A 385 21.39 -0.93 15.89
N LYS A 386 20.45 -1.80 16.31
CA LYS A 386 20.53 -3.24 16.09
C LYS A 386 19.73 -3.65 14.86
N PRO A 387 20.31 -4.41 13.91
CA PRO A 387 19.56 -4.92 12.78
C PRO A 387 18.56 -5.98 13.25
N GLY A 388 17.28 -5.75 12.97
CA GLY A 388 16.20 -6.70 13.20
C GLY A 388 16.03 -7.68 12.04
N ARG A 389 14.99 -8.52 12.11
CA ARG A 389 14.70 -9.53 11.06
C ARG A 389 14.45 -8.90 9.68
N LYS A 390 13.99 -7.64 9.64
CA LYS A 390 13.62 -6.88 8.43
C LYS A 390 14.46 -5.60 8.25
N GLY A 391 15.72 -5.61 8.72
CA GLY A 391 16.60 -4.43 8.73
C GLY A 391 16.47 -3.62 10.03
N HIS A 392 17.07 -2.43 10.08
CA HIS A 392 16.96 -1.57 11.26
C HIS A 392 15.53 -1.03 11.42
N LEU A 393 15.03 -1.00 12.65
CA LEU A 393 13.73 -0.40 12.94
C LEU A 393 13.85 1.12 12.82
N ALA A 394 13.09 1.71 11.90
CA ALA A 394 13.05 3.15 11.71
C ALA A 394 11.64 3.68 12.06
N VAL A 395 11.58 4.75 12.84
CA VAL A 395 10.35 5.41 13.28
C VAL A 395 10.45 6.90 13.00
N THR A 396 9.42 7.45 12.37
CA THR A 396 9.28 8.89 12.15
C THR A 396 8.20 9.43 13.08
N THR A 397 8.54 10.50 13.79
CA THR A 397 7.60 11.26 14.61
C THR A 397 7.33 12.60 13.97
N GLU A 398 6.05 12.99 13.87
CA GLU A 398 5.61 14.29 13.35
C GLU A 398 4.81 15.01 14.43
N ILE A 399 5.17 16.28 14.67
CA ILE A 399 4.50 17.15 15.65
C ILE A 399 3.70 18.21 14.90
N LEU A 400 2.40 18.23 15.10
CA LEU A 400 1.46 19.12 14.45
C LEU A 400 0.80 20.02 15.51
N GLN A 401 0.88 21.34 15.35
CA GLN A 401 0.17 22.26 16.24
C GLN A 401 -1.32 22.27 15.85
N VAL A 402 -2.18 21.85 16.78
CA VAL A 402 -3.65 21.76 16.55
C VAL A 402 -4.41 22.90 17.23
N ALA A 403 -3.80 23.57 18.20
CA ALA A 403 -4.25 24.82 18.80
C ALA A 403 -3.03 25.60 19.35
N PRO A 404 -3.15 26.90 19.70
CA PRO A 404 -2.04 27.72 20.19
C PRO A 404 -1.24 27.08 21.35
N SER A 405 -1.90 26.26 22.17
CA SER A 405 -1.30 25.56 23.32
C SER A 405 -1.48 24.03 23.28
N VAL A 406 -1.78 23.45 22.11
CA VAL A 406 -1.96 22.00 21.95
C VAL A 406 -1.26 21.50 20.69
N CYS A 407 -0.38 20.53 20.89
CA CYS A 407 0.30 19.79 19.83
C CYS A 407 -0.25 18.35 19.76
N MET A 408 -0.34 17.81 18.55
CA MET A 408 -0.58 16.40 18.28
C MET A 408 0.73 15.76 17.81
N VAL A 409 1.08 14.64 18.43
CA VAL A 409 2.28 13.86 18.13
C VAL A 409 1.85 12.56 17.48
N GLU A 410 2.41 12.27 16.31
CA GLU A 410 2.13 11.04 15.58
C GLU A 410 3.43 10.26 15.35
N LEU A 411 3.46 9.01 15.80
CA LEU A 411 4.55 8.08 15.56
C LEU A 411 4.16 7.15 14.40
N ARG A 412 5.05 7.01 13.41
CA ARG A 412 4.85 6.11 12.26
C ARG A 412 6.08 5.24 12.05
N LYS A 413 5.87 3.94 11.84
CA LYS A 413 6.93 3.04 11.38
C LYS A 413 7.34 3.42 9.96
N SER A 414 8.58 3.81 9.75
CA SER A 414 9.15 4.13 8.44
C SER A 414 10.03 3.00 7.87
N GLY A 415 10.49 2.05 8.70
CA GLY A 415 11.31 0.89 8.31
C GLY A 415 11.31 -0.22 9.37
N GLY A 416 11.82 -1.41 9.04
CA GLY A 416 11.93 -2.55 9.98
C GLY A 416 10.66 -3.35 10.26
N ASP A 417 10.73 -4.26 11.24
CA ASP A 417 9.67 -5.23 11.57
C ASP A 417 8.52 -4.62 12.42
N THR A 418 7.28 -5.05 12.17
CA THR A 418 6.09 -4.51 12.84
C THR A 418 5.97 -4.95 14.29
N LEU A 419 6.41 -6.16 14.65
CA LEU A 419 6.41 -6.62 16.03
C LEU A 419 7.49 -5.90 16.85
N GLU A 420 8.64 -5.63 16.22
CA GLU A 420 9.69 -4.77 16.81
C GLU A 420 9.17 -3.35 17.05
N PHE A 421 8.42 -2.77 16.09
CA PHE A 421 7.78 -1.46 16.25
C PHE A 421 6.78 -1.42 17.42
N HIS A 422 5.97 -2.47 17.61
CA HIS A 422 5.03 -2.51 18.74
C HIS A 422 5.75 -2.59 20.10
N LYS A 423 6.83 -3.38 20.19
CA LYS A 423 7.66 -3.43 21.40
C LYS A 423 8.28 -2.07 21.69
N PHE A 424 8.82 -1.42 20.66
CA PHE A 424 9.34 -0.07 20.75
C PHE A 424 8.26 0.92 21.24
N TYR A 425 7.07 0.92 20.64
CA TYR A 425 5.99 1.85 21.01
C TYR A 425 5.53 1.67 22.46
N ASN A 426 5.38 0.44 22.92
CA ASN A 426 5.03 0.16 24.32
C ASN A 426 6.11 0.65 25.30
N ASN A 427 7.38 0.55 24.91
CA ASN A 427 8.49 1.02 25.74
C ASN A 427 8.59 2.55 25.73
N ILE A 428 8.52 3.19 24.56
CA ILE A 428 8.62 4.65 24.46
C ILE A 428 7.39 5.34 25.07
N SER A 429 6.19 4.77 24.94
CA SER A 429 4.98 5.32 25.56
C SER A 429 5.04 5.30 27.09
N ALA A 430 5.82 4.39 27.69
CA ALA A 430 6.07 4.40 29.13
C ALA A 430 6.92 5.60 29.55
N GLY A 431 7.92 6.00 28.75
CA GLY A 431 8.77 7.17 28.97
C GLY A 431 8.12 8.51 28.60
N LEU A 432 7.04 8.51 27.81
CA LEU A 432 6.33 9.72 27.37
C LEU A 432 5.06 10.03 28.18
N LYS A 433 4.76 9.29 29.26
CA LYS A 433 3.53 9.49 30.06
C LYS A 433 3.35 10.93 30.56
N ASP A 434 4.45 11.64 30.81
CA ASP A 434 4.45 12.97 31.42
C ASP A 434 4.06 14.09 30.44
N ILE A 435 4.15 13.84 29.14
CA ILE A 435 3.73 14.80 28.09
C ILE A 435 2.40 14.44 27.46
N VAL A 436 1.88 13.24 27.72
CA VAL A 436 0.59 12.78 27.23
C VAL A 436 -0.51 13.44 28.05
N TRP A 437 -1.26 14.35 27.42
CA TRP A 437 -2.37 15.01 28.09
C TRP A 437 -3.54 14.03 28.29
N LYS A 438 -3.85 13.72 29.55
CA LYS A 438 -5.04 12.95 29.96
C LYS A 438 -6.04 13.88 30.64
N THR A 439 -7.32 13.79 30.30
CA THR A 439 -8.39 14.54 30.99
C THR A 439 -8.75 13.82 32.29
N THR A 440 -8.36 14.38 33.43
CA THR A 440 -8.87 13.98 34.76
C THR A 440 -10.35 14.35 34.85
N GLU A 441 -11.20 13.39 35.22
CA GLU A 441 -12.60 13.64 35.58
C GLU A 441 -12.63 14.30 36.96
N GLU A 442 -12.76 15.63 37.01
CA GLU A 442 -13.07 16.35 38.25
C GLU A 442 -14.46 17.00 38.15
N GLY A 443 -15.32 16.67 39.11
CA GLY A 443 -16.56 17.39 39.42
C GLY A 443 -17.86 16.63 39.12
N LYS A 444 -18.27 15.70 40.00
CA LYS A 444 -19.69 15.39 40.24
C LYS A 444 -20.03 15.68 41.70
N PRO A 445 -21.07 16.47 42.00
CA PRO A 445 -21.72 16.45 43.31
C PRO A 445 -22.45 15.11 43.50
N GLU A 446 -22.48 14.64 44.74
CA GLU A 446 -23.19 13.44 45.18
C GLU A 446 -24.70 13.53 44.86
N GLU A 447 -25.26 12.47 44.27
CA GLU A 447 -26.67 12.14 44.45
C GLU A 447 -26.88 10.63 44.37
N LYS A 448 -27.89 10.19 45.11
CA LYS A 448 -28.04 8.90 45.79
C LYS A 448 -28.26 7.69 44.88
N LYS A 449 -27.96 6.53 45.47
CA LYS A 449 -28.32 5.18 45.02
C LYS A 449 -29.81 5.08 44.69
N ASP A 450 -30.12 4.51 43.53
CA ASP A 450 -31.06 3.40 43.40
C ASP A 450 -30.74 2.57 42.15
N GLY A 451 -30.85 1.24 42.29
CA GLY A 451 -30.38 0.27 41.32
C GLY A 451 -31.40 0.00 40.21
N ALA A 452 -30.92 -0.01 38.97
CA ALA A 452 -31.29 -0.98 37.94
C ALA A 452 -30.39 -0.77 36.71
N SER A 453 -30.11 -1.88 36.04
CA SER A 453 -29.37 -2.03 34.78
C SER A 453 -29.55 -0.89 33.75
N GLY A 454 -28.44 -0.39 33.22
CA GLY A 454 -28.43 0.54 32.09
C GLY A 454 -27.07 0.65 31.41
N GLN A 455 -26.94 0.06 30.23
CA GLN A 455 -26.03 0.55 29.19
C GLN A 455 -26.33 2.04 28.94
N PHE A 456 -25.33 2.93 28.86
CA PHE A 456 -25.23 3.99 27.83
C PHE A 456 -23.95 4.83 27.94
N SER A 457 -23.25 4.91 26.79
CA SER A 457 -22.52 6.03 26.17
C SER A 457 -21.51 6.90 26.93
N ARG A 458 -20.25 6.85 26.46
CA ARG A 458 -19.24 7.92 26.59
C ARG A 458 -18.94 8.53 25.21
N ALA A 459 -19.84 9.39 24.75
CA ALA A 459 -19.61 10.33 23.64
C ALA A 459 -20.02 11.74 24.11
N ASN A 460 -19.15 12.47 24.81
CA ASN A 460 -19.54 13.78 25.38
C ASN A 460 -18.50 14.90 25.33
N PHE A 461 -17.35 14.72 24.67
CA PHE A 461 -16.38 15.81 24.50
C PHE A 461 -16.54 16.57 23.17
N CYS A 462 -16.70 15.86 22.04
CA CYS A 462 -16.89 16.50 20.73
C CYS A 462 -18.19 17.33 20.66
N TYR A 463 -19.27 16.87 21.28
CA TYR A 463 -20.58 17.52 21.20
C TYR A 463 -20.64 18.89 21.90
N ARG A 464 -19.88 19.08 22.99
CA ARG A 464 -19.85 20.35 23.75
C ARG A 464 -18.99 21.43 23.10
N LEU A 465 -17.90 21.04 22.42
CA LEU A 465 -17.06 21.95 21.62
C LEU A 465 -17.77 22.38 20.32
N LEU A 466 -18.49 21.46 19.66
CA LEU A 466 -19.32 21.77 18.49
C LEU A 466 -20.47 22.74 18.83
N LYS A 467 -21.15 22.58 19.98
CA LYS A 467 -22.25 23.49 20.37
C LYS A 467 -21.80 24.93 20.66
N ARG A 468 -20.59 25.14 21.21
CA ARG A 468 -20.10 26.49 21.53
C ARG A 468 -19.59 27.26 20.29
N ASN A 469 -19.09 26.56 19.27
CA ASN A 469 -18.56 27.20 18.06
C ASN A 469 -19.58 27.30 16.90
N ILE A 470 -20.60 26.44 16.85
CA ILE A 470 -21.69 26.56 15.86
C ILE A 470 -22.49 27.85 16.04
N PHE A 471 -22.64 28.36 17.28
CA PHE A 471 -23.38 29.59 17.54
C PHE A 471 -22.66 30.87 17.09
N LEU A 472 -21.33 30.83 16.92
CA LEU A 472 -20.53 31.96 16.43
C LEU A 472 -20.48 32.00 14.89
N ILE A 473 -20.64 30.85 14.22
CA ILE A 473 -20.59 30.73 12.76
C ILE A 473 -21.91 31.18 12.10
N PHE A 474 -23.05 31.05 12.79
CA PHE A 474 -24.36 31.50 12.28
C PHE A 474 -24.64 33.00 12.45
N ARG A 475 -23.71 33.79 12.99
CA ARG A 475 -23.90 35.25 13.17
C ARG A 475 -23.16 36.10 12.10
N TRP A 476 -22.56 35.45 11.11
CA TRP A 476 -21.83 36.06 9.98
C TRP A 476 -22.17 35.41 8.62
N LEU A 477 -23.32 34.73 8.55
CA LEU A 477 -24.11 34.51 7.32
C LEU A 477 -25.35 35.40 7.43
#